data_AF-A0A382UC10-F1
#
_entry.id   AF-A0A382UC10-F1
#
_cell.length_a   1.000
_cell.length_b   1.000
_cell.length_c   1.000
_cell.angle_alpha   90.00
_cell.angle_beta   90.00
_cell.angle_gamma   90.00
#
_symmetry.space_group_name_H-M   'P 1'
#
loop_
_entity.id
_entity.type
_entity.pdbx_description
1 polymer ?
#
loop_
_entity_poly.entity_id
_entity_poly.type
_entity_poly.pdbx_seq_one_letter_code
_entity_poly.pdbx_strand_id
1 'polypeptide(L)' 'MGSNIFSVLNTAKLGLLSQQLAIEVTGQNIANVQTEGYSRQEVKFEAMTPRSFSLGQLGTGVRVAGIERSH' A
#
# COMPACT_ATOMS: atom_id res chain seq x y z
N MET A 1 20.19 -16.55 10.49
CA MET A 1 19.76 -15.97 9.20
C MET A 1 19.05 -14.65 9.47
N GLY A 2 19.80 -13.54 9.49
CA GLY A 2 19.27 -12.20 9.76
C GLY A 2 18.68 -11.54 8.50
N SER A 3 18.16 -10.32 8.67
CA SER A 3 17.71 -9.47 7.57
C SER A 3 18.81 -9.32 6.51
N ASN A 4 18.46 -9.54 5.24
CA ASN A 4 19.33 -9.37 4.08
C ASN A 4 18.99 -8.04 3.39
N ILE A 5 19.98 -7.35 2.81
CA ILE A 5 19.78 -6.12 2.04
C ILE A 5 18.67 -6.26 0.98
N PHE A 6 18.57 -7.42 0.31
CA PHE A 6 17.50 -7.66 -0.66
C PHE A 6 16.10 -7.63 -0.04
N SER A 7 15.95 -8.09 1.21
CA SER A 7 14.66 -8.05 1.94
C SER A 7 14.26 -6.62 2.29
N VAL A 8 15.23 -5.80 2.69
CA VAL A 8 15.00 -4.37 3.00
C VAL A 8 14.66 -3.60 1.73
N LEU A 9 15.41 -3.80 0.65
CA LEU A 9 15.15 -3.17 -0.65
C LEU A 9 13.78 -3.59 -1.21
N ASN A 10 13.38 -4.86 -1.06
CA ASN A 10 12.06 -5.31 -1.47
C ASN A 10 10.94 -4.63 -0.66
N THR A 11 11.12 -4.51 0.66
CA THR A 11 10.17 -3.80 1.53
C THR A 11 10.02 -2.34 1.11
N ALA A 12 11.13 -1.65 0.85
CA ALA A 12 11.13 -0.27 0.36
C ALA A 12 10.43 -0.15 -1.00
N LYS A 13 10.75 -1.03 -1.96
CA LYS A 13 10.11 -1.09 -3.28
C LYS A 13 8.59 -1.21 -3.15
N LEU A 14 8.12 -2.16 -2.33
CA LEU A 14 6.70 -2.39 -2.12
C LEU A 14 5.99 -1.19 -1.51
N GLY A 15 6.62 -0.54 -0.53
CA GLY A 15 6.13 0.71 0.05
C GLY A 15 6.00 1.81 -1.00
N LEU A 16 7.06 2.06 -1.79
CA LEU A 16 7.05 3.09 -2.82
C LEU A 16 5.99 2.85 -3.89
N LEU A 17 5.88 1.63 -4.41
CA LEU A 17 4.88 1.29 -5.42
C LEU A 17 3.45 1.40 -4.89
N SER A 18 3.21 0.94 -3.66
CA SER A 18 1.87 1.04 -3.04
C SER A 18 1.47 2.50 -2.81
N GLN A 19 2.42 3.35 -2.41
CA GLN A 19 2.17 4.79 -2.22
C GLN A 19 2.02 5.54 -3.53
N GLN A 20 2.73 5.15 -4.60
CA GLN A 20 2.53 5.71 -5.93
C GLN A 20 1.08 5.52 -6.38
N LEU A 21 0.51 4.32 -6.23
CA LEU A 21 -0.89 4.06 -6.55
C LEU A 21 -1.85 4.92 -5.69
N ALA A 22 -1.54 5.11 -4.42
CA ALA A 22 -2.35 5.97 -3.54
C ALA A 22 -2.33 7.44 -3.97
N ILE A 23 -1.19 7.93 -4.46
CA ILE A 23 -1.08 9.27 -5.05
C ILE A 23 -1.94 9.35 -6.33
N GLU A 24 -1.92 8.33 -7.18
CA GLU A 24 -2.76 8.29 -8.39
C GLU A 24 -4.26 8.34 -8.06
N VAL A 25 -4.71 7.54 -7.08
CA VAL A 25 -6.11 7.54 -6.61
C VAL A 25 -6.47 8.90 -6.00
N THR A 26 -5.56 9.50 -5.24
CA THR A 26 -5.74 10.86 -4.71
C THR A 26 -5.90 11.88 -5.84
N GLY A 27 -5.09 11.78 -6.89
CA GLY A 27 -5.20 12.60 -8.09
C GLY A 27 -6.56 12.45 -8.77
N GLN A 28 -7.05 11.22 -8.92
CA GLN A 28 -8.40 10.95 -9.47
C GLN A 28 -9.51 11.58 -8.62
N ASN A 29 -9.40 11.50 -7.30
CA ASN A 29 -10.37 12.12 -6.39
C ASN A 29 -10.37 13.64 -6.52
N ILE A 30 -9.20 14.27 -6.61
CA ILE A 30 -9.09 15.72 -6.79
C ILE A 30 -9.68 16.15 -8.14
N ALA A 31 -9.31 15.43 -9.22
CA ALA A 31 -9.76 15.75 -10.57
C ALA A 31 -11.29 15.69 -10.73
N ASN A 32 -11.96 14.81 -9.97
CA ASN A 32 -13.41 14.57 -10.09
C ASN A 32 -14.21 15.13 -8.91
N VAL A 33 -13.62 15.94 -8.02
CA VAL A 33 -14.30 16.40 -6.79
C VAL A 33 -15.55 17.24 -7.06
N GLN A 34 -15.63 17.89 -8.22
CA GLN A 34 -16.79 18.72 -8.63
C GLN A 34 -17.76 17.97 -9.55
N THR A 35 -17.47 16.71 -9.90
CA THR A 35 -18.32 15.90 -10.78
C THR A 35 -19.46 15.32 -9.96
N GLU A 36 -20.69 15.72 -10.28
CA GLU A 36 -21.89 15.19 -9.62
C GLU A 36 -21.96 13.65 -9.74
N GLY A 37 -22.31 12.99 -8.64
CA GLY A 37 -22.37 11.53 -8.57
C GLY A 37 -21.00 10.83 -8.49
N TYR A 38 -19.89 11.57 -8.46
CA TYR A 38 -18.58 10.95 -8.23
C TYR A 38 -18.48 10.40 -6.80
N SER A 39 -18.20 9.10 -6.69
CA SER A 39 -17.88 8.44 -5.43
C SER A 39 -16.36 8.38 -5.25
N ARG A 40 -15.89 9.00 -4.16
CA ARG A 40 -14.48 9.03 -3.77
C ARG A 40 -13.94 7.61 -3.62
N GLN A 41 -12.74 7.41 -4.16
CA GLN A 41 -12.00 6.17 -4.05
C GLN A 41 -11.02 6.21 -2.88
N GLU A 42 -10.91 5.11 -2.14
CA GLU A 42 -9.97 4.94 -1.03
C GLU A 42 -9.11 3.69 -1.25
N VAL A 43 -7.80 3.84 -1.11
CA VAL A 43 -6.86 2.72 -1.21
C VAL A 43 -6.82 1.96 0.11
N LYS A 44 -7.09 0.66 0.08
CA LYS A 44 -6.92 -0.23 1.22
C LYS A 44 -5.55 -0.88 1.16
N PHE A 45 -4.73 -0.63 2.17
CA PHE A 45 -3.43 -1.26 2.33
C PHE A 45 -3.52 -2.50 3.21
N GLU A 46 -2.68 -3.48 2.92
CA GLU A 46 -2.55 -4.70 3.71
C GLU A 46 -1.08 -5.04 3.90
N ALA A 47 -0.73 -5.39 5.13
CA ALA A 47 0.61 -5.87 5.45
C ALA A 47 0.87 -7.22 4.75
N MET A 48 2.06 -7.38 4.20
CA MET A 48 2.48 -8.68 3.69
C MET A 48 2.75 -9.66 4.81
N THR A 49 2.65 -10.96 4.50
CA THR A 49 2.91 -12.04 5.45
C THR A 49 4.27 -11.85 6.12
N PRO A 50 4.32 -11.72 7.45
CA PRO A 50 5.58 -11.49 8.16
C PRO A 50 6.45 -12.75 8.14
N ARG A 51 7.76 -12.56 8.28
CA ARG A 51 8.72 -13.65 8.47
C ARG A 51 8.95 -13.89 9.95
N SER A 52 8.85 -15.15 10.37
CA SER A 52 9.13 -15.56 11.74
C SER A 52 10.62 -15.84 11.94
N PHE A 53 11.16 -15.33 13.04
CA PHE A 53 12.50 -15.56 13.55
C PHE A 53 12.41 -16.04 15.01
N SER A 54 13.51 -16.57 15.56
CA SER A 54 13.54 -17.00 16.97
C SER A 54 13.30 -15.85 17.96
N LEU A 55 13.53 -14.60 17.52
CA LEU A 55 13.33 -13.38 18.30
C LEU A 55 11.97 -12.71 18.06
N GLY A 56 11.11 -13.26 17.20
CA GLY A 56 9.79 -12.71 16.87
C GLY A 56 9.50 -12.63 15.37
N GLN A 57 8.44 -11.91 15.02
CA GLN A 57 8.02 -11.70 13.62
C GLN A 57 8.52 -10.36 13.09
N LEU A 58 9.00 -10.37 11.84
CA LEU A 58 9.39 -9.17 11.10
C LEU A 58 8.50 -8.99 9.87
N GLY A 59 7.97 -7.79 9.69
CA GLY A 59 7.18 -7.44 8.50
C GLY A 59 8.00 -7.52 7.21
N THR A 60 7.33 -7.84 6.11
CA THR A 60 7.95 -7.98 4.77
C THR A 60 7.51 -6.89 3.78
N GLY A 61 6.79 -5.89 4.28
CA GLY A 61 6.28 -4.77 3.51
C GLY A 61 4.76 -4.70 3.49
N VAL A 62 4.24 -3.98 2.51
CA VAL A 62 2.83 -3.63 2.36
C VAL A 62 2.44 -3.78 0.90
N ARG A 63 1.18 -4.08 0.64
CA ARG A 63 0.58 -4.07 -0.70
C ARG A 63 -0.76 -3.36 -0.66
N VAL A 64 -1.27 -2.99 -1.84
CA VAL A 64 -2.66 -2.58 -1.98
C VAL A 64 -3.54 -3.82 -2.06
N ALA A 65 -4.52 -3.93 -1.15
CA ALA A 65 -5.53 -4.98 -1.15
C ALA A 65 -6.69 -4.68 -2.11
N GLY A 66 -7.02 -3.39 -2.27
CA GLY A 66 -8.06 -2.95 -3.18
C GLY A 66 -8.24 -1.45 -3.17
N ILE A 67 -9.12 -0.98 -4.05
CA ILE A 67 -9.62 0.40 -4.07
C ILE A 67 -11.12 0.32 -3.84
N GLU A 68 -11.55 0.85 -2.71
CA GLU A 68 -12.96 0.88 -2.32
C GLU A 68 -13.56 2.24 -2.63
N ARG A 69 -14.89 2.30 -2.67
CA ARG A 69 -15.64 3.52 -2.93
C ARG A 69 -16.40 3.91 -1.68
N SER A 70 -16.19 5.13 -1.19
CA SER A 70 -17.02 5.69 -0.14
C SER A 70 -18.33 6.16 -0.78
N HIS A 71 -19.41 5.47 -0.47
CA HIS A 71 -20.78 5.86 -0.84
C HIS A 71 -21.32 6.89 0.14
#